data_AF-A0AA47J3Z0-F1
#
_entry.id   AF-A0AA47J3Z0-F1
#
_cell.length_a   1.000
_cell.length_b   1.000
_cell.length_c   1.000
_cell.angle_alpha   90.00
_cell.angle_beta   90.00
_cell.angle_gamma   90.00
#
_symmetry.space_group_name_H-M   'P 1'
#
loop_
_entity.id
_entity.type
_entity.pdbx_description
1 polymer ?
#
loop_
_entity_poly.entity_id
_entity_poly.type
_entity_poly.pdbx_seq_one_letter_code
_entity_poly.pdbx_strand_id
1 'polypeptide(L)'
;MNKFINITLQLKDENIIFDTENVVEEKKFKNRLSLFYHAKLETNPQYCPACGCVKEDHNIVKNGTKKSRITLTKVSGLPAYLVLRKQRYYCKECTCYFTAKSDIVDENCFISKRAKLMVMDLATKSLTLKHISNTCSISDHTVQRVIDGIGGDLKANSFDPLPEHIAFDEFKSVKNAEGNMNFVFIDNRSSQIVDILSDRRKNHLRNYFLAYPLKTRQRVKTVTMDMYTPYMEVVQALFPNAKIIIDRFHLVQALNRELNKLRVAVMNEFRNPDHRLYNKYKNYWRLFLTPRENLDTWHYQPFKLFDWLTNTGGIVEYLLDKNQMLKASYNLVHTLREALQENDYEVFLTQISQSKLVKLPNGLRRVLRTFTKLQRFIGNTFKYKHLTNGRIEGLNNKIKVLKRIAYGYRNFQNFRTRILLTNKLYLNERSVTPAA
;
A
#
# COMPACT_ATOMS: atom_id res chain seq x y z
N MET A 1 16.86 26.35 -34.82
CA MET A 1 16.15 25.04 -34.81
C MET A 1 16.62 24.13 -33.66
N ASN A 2 17.92 23.88 -33.49
CA ASN A 2 18.45 23.01 -32.41
C ASN A 2 17.97 23.38 -30.99
N LYS A 3 17.96 24.67 -30.63
CA LYS A 3 17.49 25.12 -29.31
C LYS A 3 16.02 24.76 -29.04
N PHE A 4 15.14 24.90 -30.03
CA PHE A 4 13.72 24.55 -29.89
C PHE A 4 13.50 23.04 -29.69
N ILE A 5 14.21 22.21 -30.47
CA ILE A 5 14.12 20.75 -30.36
C ILE A 5 14.70 20.26 -29.04
N ASN A 6 15.86 20.80 -28.63
CA ASN A 6 16.47 20.49 -27.34
C ASN A 6 15.55 20.83 -26.17
N ILE A 7 14.89 22.00 -26.19
CA ILE A 7 13.93 22.40 -25.15
C ILE A 7 12.70 21.46 -25.16
N THR A 8 12.12 21.22 -26.34
CA THR A 8 10.90 20.41 -26.48
C THR A 8 11.13 18.96 -26.06
N LEU A 9 12.26 18.38 -26.44
CA LEU A 9 12.63 16.99 -26.11
C LEU A 9 13.38 16.88 -24.77
N GLN A 10 13.61 18.00 -24.07
CA GLN A 10 14.36 18.07 -22.82
C GLN A 10 15.77 17.46 -22.92
N LEU A 11 16.46 17.70 -24.04
CA LEU A 11 17.85 17.29 -24.27
C LEU A 11 18.77 18.43 -23.81
N LYS A 12 19.55 18.16 -22.76
CA LYS A 12 20.43 19.16 -22.12
C LYS A 12 21.87 19.12 -22.64
N ASP A 13 22.23 18.13 -23.45
CA ASP A 13 23.58 17.97 -23.97
C ASP A 13 23.77 18.84 -25.22
N GLU A 14 24.58 19.89 -25.08
CA GLU A 14 24.85 20.86 -26.14
C GLU A 14 25.68 20.27 -27.30
N ASN A 15 26.36 19.14 -27.08
CA ASN A 15 27.17 18.47 -28.11
C ASN A 15 26.33 17.69 -29.13
N ILE A 16 25.00 17.70 -28.98
CA ILE A 16 24.07 17.06 -29.90
C ILE A 16 23.62 18.07 -30.94
N ILE A 17 24.02 17.78 -32.17
CA ILE A 17 23.75 18.63 -33.32
C ILE A 17 22.78 17.84 -34.21
N PHE A 18 21.57 18.36 -34.38
CA PHE A 18 20.62 17.76 -35.32
C PHE A 18 21.08 17.97 -36.76
N ASP A 19 20.71 17.01 -37.61
CA ASP A 19 21.02 17.06 -39.04
C ASP A 19 20.30 18.27 -39.69
N THR A 20 20.90 18.90 -40.70
CA THR A 20 20.31 20.08 -41.37
C THR A 20 19.15 19.72 -42.28
N GLU A 21 19.19 18.51 -42.84
CA GLU A 21 18.15 17.91 -43.66
C GLU A 21 17.60 16.67 -42.96
N ASN A 22 16.30 16.39 -43.10
CA ASN A 22 15.64 15.24 -42.47
C ASN A 22 15.83 15.18 -40.94
N VAL A 23 15.77 16.34 -40.28
CA VAL A 23 15.83 16.50 -38.82
C VAL A 23 14.89 15.52 -38.11
N VAL A 24 13.66 15.42 -38.63
CA VAL A 24 12.61 14.54 -38.14
C VAL A 24 12.00 13.80 -39.32
N GLU A 25 11.94 12.48 -39.21
CA GLU A 25 11.29 11.59 -40.16
C GLU A 25 10.11 10.90 -39.46
N GLU A 26 8.92 10.97 -40.07
CA GLU A 26 7.76 10.21 -39.61
C GLU A 26 7.66 8.91 -40.41
N LYS A 27 7.74 7.76 -39.72
CA LYS A 27 7.64 6.45 -40.37
C LYS A 27 6.97 5.40 -39.51
N LYS A 28 6.42 4.37 -40.15
CA LYS A 28 5.88 3.19 -39.45
C LYS A 28 7.03 2.33 -38.91
N PHE A 29 7.05 2.13 -37.60
CA PHE A 29 7.97 1.22 -36.92
C PHE A 29 7.18 0.34 -35.94
N LYS A 30 7.35 -0.98 -36.03
CA LYS A 30 6.55 -1.97 -35.27
C LYS A 30 5.04 -1.74 -35.42
N ASN A 31 4.58 -1.51 -36.65
CA ASN A 31 3.18 -1.23 -37.00
C ASN A 31 2.58 0.02 -36.32
N ARG A 32 3.41 0.96 -35.87
CA ARG A 32 2.98 2.24 -35.30
C ARG A 32 3.69 3.39 -35.98
N LEU A 33 2.93 4.43 -36.31
CA LEU A 33 3.48 5.70 -36.75
C LEU A 33 4.40 6.26 -35.65
N SER A 34 5.64 6.60 -36.00
CA SER A 34 6.69 6.98 -35.05
C SER A 34 7.56 8.09 -35.61
N LEU A 35 8.07 8.92 -34.72
CA LEU A 35 8.95 10.04 -35.04
C LEU A 35 10.41 9.65 -34.81
N PHE A 36 11.26 9.86 -35.81
CA PHE A 36 12.69 9.61 -35.76
C PHE A 36 13.44 10.93 -35.89
N TYR A 37 14.15 11.33 -34.84
CA TYR A 37 14.99 12.51 -34.83
C TYR A 37 16.42 12.12 -35.15
N HIS A 38 17.03 12.79 -36.13
CA HIS A 38 18.37 12.48 -36.61
C HIS A 38 19.38 13.50 -36.11
N ALA A 39 20.41 13.02 -35.42
CA ALA A 39 21.45 13.88 -34.86
C ALA A 39 22.82 13.20 -34.84
N LYS A 40 23.86 14.02 -34.74
CA LYS A 40 25.24 13.61 -34.45
C LYS A 40 25.67 14.10 -33.07
N LEU A 41 26.49 13.30 -32.40
CA LEU A 41 27.14 13.66 -31.15
C LEU A 41 28.62 13.92 -31.44
N GLU A 42 29.00 15.19 -31.39
CA GLU A 42 30.37 15.65 -31.61
C GLU A 42 30.92 16.21 -30.30
N THR A 43 31.56 15.35 -29.51
CA THR A 43 32.32 15.79 -28.33
C THR A 43 33.80 15.88 -28.69
N ASN A 44 34.51 16.93 -28.27
CA ASN A 44 35.97 17.00 -28.44
C ASN A 44 36.66 16.44 -27.18
N PRO A 45 37.14 15.18 -27.18
CA PRO A 45 37.74 14.59 -25.99
C PRO A 45 39.08 15.27 -25.67
N GLN A 46 39.26 15.66 -24.41
CA GLN A 46 40.52 16.28 -23.94
C GLN A 46 41.57 15.25 -23.52
N TYR A 47 41.15 13.99 -23.30
CA TYR A 47 42.04 12.90 -22.90
C TYR A 47 41.50 11.55 -23.37
N CYS A 48 42.36 10.53 -23.38
CA CYS A 48 41.97 9.14 -23.59
C CYS A 48 41.44 8.53 -22.28
N PRO A 49 40.21 7.99 -22.23
CA PRO A 49 39.65 7.42 -20.99
C PRO A 49 40.30 6.09 -20.57
N ALA A 50 41.14 5.47 -21.40
CA ALA A 50 41.78 4.19 -21.10
C ALA A 50 43.23 4.32 -20.61
N CYS A 51 44.03 5.21 -21.19
CA CYS A 51 45.43 5.44 -20.76
C CYS A 51 45.66 6.81 -20.10
N GLY A 52 44.70 7.73 -20.14
CA GLY A 52 44.82 9.06 -19.54
C GLY A 52 45.63 10.07 -20.34
N CYS A 53 46.18 9.72 -21.52
CA CYS A 53 46.96 10.67 -22.32
C CYS A 53 46.12 11.90 -22.71
N VAL A 54 46.69 13.10 -22.54
CA VAL A 54 46.05 14.36 -22.95
C VAL A 54 46.05 14.44 -24.47
N LYS A 55 45.01 15.04 -25.04
CA LYS A 55 44.91 15.23 -26.48
C LYS A 55 45.93 16.30 -26.92
N GLU A 56 46.96 15.86 -27.61
CA GLU A 56 47.99 16.70 -28.23
C GLU A 56 48.20 16.23 -29.67
N ASP A 57 48.32 17.19 -30.60
CA ASP A 57 48.43 16.93 -32.04
C ASP A 57 47.34 15.97 -32.59
N HIS A 58 47.78 14.83 -33.14
CA HIS A 58 46.97 13.79 -33.76
C HIS A 58 47.05 12.46 -33.00
N ASN A 59 47.29 12.49 -31.68
CA ASN A 59 47.34 11.29 -30.86
C ASN A 59 45.95 10.65 -30.64
N ILE A 60 44.87 11.46 -30.67
CA ILE A 60 43.47 11.01 -30.64
C ILE A 60 42.78 11.42 -31.95
N VAL A 61 42.47 10.43 -32.80
CA VAL A 61 41.88 10.65 -34.12
C VAL A 61 40.46 10.11 -34.22
N LYS A 62 39.64 10.73 -35.08
CA LYS A 62 38.29 10.27 -35.40
C LYS A 62 38.36 8.95 -36.19
N ASN A 63 37.64 7.92 -35.76
CA ASN A 63 37.60 6.62 -36.43
C ASN A 63 36.15 6.16 -36.72
N GLY A 64 35.49 6.87 -37.63
CA GLY A 64 34.10 6.57 -38.02
C GLY A 64 33.07 6.88 -36.93
N THR A 65 31.83 6.41 -37.14
CA THR A 65 30.71 6.69 -36.23
C THR A 65 29.94 5.43 -35.87
N LYS A 66 29.33 5.43 -34.68
CA LYS A 66 28.43 4.38 -34.21
C LYS A 66 27.01 4.92 -34.11
N LYS A 67 26.08 4.37 -34.89
CA LYS A 67 24.66 4.71 -34.81
C LYS A 67 24.01 4.04 -33.60
N SER A 68 23.23 4.80 -32.83
CA SER A 68 22.45 4.31 -31.69
C SER A 68 21.04 4.87 -31.76
N ARG A 69 20.03 4.01 -31.73
CA ARG A 69 18.62 4.45 -31.62
C ARG A 69 18.21 4.49 -30.15
N ILE A 70 18.04 5.69 -29.62
CA ILE A 70 17.64 5.92 -28.24
C ILE A 70 16.13 6.17 -28.20
N THR A 71 15.39 5.41 -27.40
CA THR A 71 13.96 5.65 -27.16
C THR A 71 13.78 6.90 -26.30
N LEU A 72 12.96 7.83 -26.77
CA LEU A 72 12.57 9.06 -26.07
C LEU A 72 11.16 8.92 -25.47
N THR A 73 10.74 9.94 -24.72
CA THR A 73 9.33 10.12 -24.35
C THR A 73 8.49 10.39 -25.60
N LYS A 74 7.21 9.96 -25.59
CA LYS A 74 6.31 10.22 -26.71
C LYS A 74 6.17 11.71 -26.99
N VAL A 75 6.00 12.04 -28.27
CA VAL A 75 5.73 13.40 -28.75
C VAL A 75 4.41 13.36 -29.49
N SER A 76 3.46 14.22 -29.10
CA SER A 76 2.09 14.25 -29.66
C SER A 76 1.38 12.88 -29.68
N GLY A 77 1.65 12.04 -28.68
CA GLY A 77 1.09 10.68 -28.59
C GLY A 77 1.82 9.61 -29.42
N LEU A 78 2.76 10.00 -30.29
CA LEU A 78 3.54 9.10 -31.13
C LEU A 78 4.82 8.64 -30.41
N PRO A 79 5.25 7.37 -30.56
CA PRO A 79 6.59 6.93 -30.15
C PRO A 79 7.67 7.76 -30.84
N ALA A 80 8.66 8.22 -30.07
CA ALA A 80 9.77 9.03 -30.57
C ALA A 80 11.12 8.36 -30.30
N TYR A 81 12.04 8.48 -31.26
CA TYR A 81 13.38 7.90 -31.20
C TYR A 81 14.42 8.92 -31.64
N LEU A 82 15.55 8.97 -30.95
CA LEU A 82 16.74 9.72 -31.37
C LEU A 82 17.73 8.75 -32.04
N VAL A 83 17.92 8.90 -33.35
CA VAL A 83 18.96 8.20 -34.11
C VAL A 83 20.25 9.00 -34.00
N LEU A 84 21.04 8.68 -32.98
CA LEU A 84 22.27 9.40 -32.66
C LEU A 84 23.49 8.74 -33.30
N ARG A 85 24.18 9.49 -34.16
CA ARG A 85 25.50 9.13 -34.69
C ARG A 85 26.58 9.56 -33.72
N LYS A 86 27.13 8.63 -32.95
CA LYS A 86 28.17 8.91 -31.96
C LYS A 86 29.55 8.79 -32.59
N GLN A 87 30.37 9.83 -32.45
CA GLN A 87 31.75 9.81 -32.94
C GLN A 87 32.58 8.76 -32.20
N ARG A 88 33.34 7.93 -32.93
CA ARG A 88 34.33 7.01 -32.35
C ARG A 88 35.71 7.64 -32.46
N TYR A 89 36.54 7.37 -31.46
CA TYR A 89 37.92 7.84 -31.37
C TYR A 89 38.87 6.65 -31.28
N TYR A 90 40.04 6.80 -31.91
CA TYR A 90 41.17 5.90 -31.80
C TYR A 90 42.33 6.66 -31.16
N CYS A 91 42.90 6.11 -30.11
CA CYS A 91 44.08 6.66 -29.46
C CYS A 91 45.32 5.92 -29.97
N LYS A 92 46.29 6.66 -30.50
CA LYS A 92 47.54 6.12 -31.06
C LYS A 92 48.51 5.63 -29.97
N GLU A 93 48.43 6.18 -28.76
CA GLU A 93 49.30 5.80 -27.63
C GLU A 93 48.96 4.41 -27.07
N CYS A 94 47.68 4.16 -26.75
CA CYS A 94 47.22 2.88 -26.18
C CYS A 94 46.68 1.90 -27.22
N THR A 95 46.55 2.31 -28.49
CA THR A 95 45.85 1.56 -29.57
C THR A 95 44.37 1.24 -29.28
N CYS A 96 43.77 1.94 -28.32
CA CYS A 96 42.45 1.67 -27.81
C CYS A 96 41.36 2.56 -28.44
N TYR A 97 40.12 2.06 -28.45
CA TYR A 97 38.97 2.76 -29.03
C TYR A 97 37.97 3.19 -27.96
N PHE A 98 37.42 4.39 -28.11
CA PHE A 98 36.32 4.85 -27.27
C PHE A 98 35.28 5.62 -28.09
N THR A 99 34.07 5.76 -27.54
CA THR A 99 32.94 6.41 -28.23
C THR A 99 32.51 7.63 -27.43
N ALA A 100 32.09 8.70 -28.12
CA ALA A 100 31.49 9.87 -27.50
C ALA A 100 30.33 9.47 -26.56
N LYS A 101 30.40 9.92 -25.31
CA LYS A 101 29.37 9.73 -24.29
C LYS A 101 28.46 10.95 -24.23
N SER A 102 27.20 10.74 -23.85
CA SER A 102 26.19 11.79 -23.71
C SER A 102 25.35 11.49 -22.48
N ASP A 103 24.96 12.54 -21.75
CA ASP A 103 24.18 12.41 -20.52
C ASP A 103 22.74 11.97 -20.73
N ILE A 104 22.25 11.93 -21.98
CA ILE A 104 20.89 11.53 -22.29
C ILE A 104 20.63 10.05 -21.96
N VAL A 105 21.65 9.20 -22.05
CA VAL A 105 21.50 7.75 -21.92
C VAL A 105 22.70 7.15 -21.20
N ASP A 106 22.43 6.19 -20.32
CA ASP A 106 23.49 5.46 -19.62
C ASP A 106 24.31 4.59 -20.59
N GLU A 107 25.51 4.21 -20.15
CA GLU A 107 26.37 3.29 -20.90
C GLU A 107 25.66 1.96 -21.16
N ASN A 108 25.81 1.41 -22.36
CA ASN A 108 25.13 0.20 -22.82
C ASN A 108 23.59 0.23 -22.72
N CYS A 109 22.98 1.41 -22.67
CA CYS A 109 21.54 1.60 -22.68
C CYS A 109 21.06 2.28 -23.98
N PHE A 110 19.80 2.01 -24.34
CA PHE A 110 19.13 2.60 -25.52
C PHE A 110 17.82 3.30 -25.15
N ILE A 111 17.62 3.62 -23.87
CA ILE A 111 16.43 4.29 -23.36
C ILE A 111 16.91 5.53 -22.62
N SER A 112 16.38 6.69 -22.98
CA SER A 112 16.81 7.94 -22.37
C SER A 112 16.55 7.95 -20.86
N LYS A 113 17.41 8.64 -20.09
CA LYS A 113 17.21 8.87 -18.67
C LYS A 113 15.84 9.50 -18.40
N ARG A 114 15.40 10.42 -19.28
CA ARG A 114 14.07 11.06 -19.18
C ARG A 114 12.92 10.05 -19.32
N ALA A 115 13.01 9.09 -20.23
CA ALA A 115 12.01 8.03 -20.36
C ALA A 115 11.99 7.12 -19.12
N LYS A 116 13.15 6.80 -18.53
CA LYS A 116 13.22 6.08 -17.24
C LYS A 116 12.56 6.88 -16.11
N LEU A 117 12.82 8.19 -16.01
CA LEU A 117 12.14 9.06 -15.04
C LEU A 117 10.62 9.10 -15.22
N MET A 118 10.14 9.10 -16.47
CA MET A 118 8.70 9.00 -16.74
C MET A 118 8.11 7.67 -16.29
N VAL A 119 8.84 6.56 -16.47
CA VAL A 119 8.45 5.26 -15.90
C VAL A 119 8.32 5.35 -14.39
N MET A 120 9.26 6.00 -13.72
CA MET A 120 9.23 6.19 -12.27
C MET A 120 8.01 6.99 -11.82
N ASP A 121 7.75 8.13 -12.46
CA ASP A 121 6.57 8.96 -12.18
C ASP A 121 5.27 8.16 -12.33
N LEU A 122 5.08 7.49 -13.47
CA LEU A 122 3.90 6.65 -13.69
C LEU A 122 3.87 5.44 -12.75
N ALA A 123 5.02 4.99 -12.26
CA ALA A 123 5.09 3.88 -11.32
C ALA A 123 4.61 4.24 -9.91
N THR A 124 4.56 5.52 -9.58
CA THR A 124 3.95 5.98 -8.33
C THR A 124 2.42 5.91 -8.37
N LYS A 125 1.81 5.97 -9.57
CA LYS A 125 0.36 5.93 -9.74
C LYS A 125 -0.17 4.50 -9.71
N SER A 126 -1.48 4.32 -9.52
CA SER A 126 -2.13 3.00 -9.55
C SER A 126 -2.36 2.50 -11.00
N LEU A 127 -1.27 2.27 -11.75
CA LEU A 127 -1.30 1.86 -13.16
C LEU A 127 -0.69 0.46 -13.36
N THR A 128 -1.13 -0.25 -14.41
CA THR A 128 -0.54 -1.54 -14.79
C THR A 128 0.82 -1.35 -15.48
N LEU A 129 1.71 -2.35 -15.39
CA LEU A 129 2.98 -2.35 -16.13
C LEU A 129 2.76 -2.21 -17.63
N LYS A 130 1.72 -2.85 -18.18
CA LYS A 130 1.35 -2.76 -19.59
C LYS A 130 0.95 -1.34 -19.99
N HIS A 131 0.21 -0.64 -19.13
CA HIS A 131 -0.14 0.76 -19.36
C HIS A 131 1.12 1.65 -19.36
N ILE A 132 1.99 1.51 -18.35
CA ILE A 132 3.25 2.27 -18.28
C ILE A 132 4.14 1.98 -19.50
N SER A 133 4.25 0.71 -19.88
CA SER A 133 4.98 0.24 -21.06
C SER A 133 4.48 0.91 -22.34
N ASN A 134 3.16 0.93 -22.54
CA ASN A 134 2.54 1.56 -23.70
C ASN A 134 2.74 3.08 -23.71
N THR A 135 2.69 3.73 -22.55
CA THR A 135 2.89 5.19 -22.43
C THR A 135 4.34 5.57 -22.70
N CYS A 136 5.31 4.81 -22.19
CA CYS A 136 6.73 5.07 -22.35
C CYS A 136 7.36 4.43 -23.61
N SER A 137 6.60 3.69 -24.42
CA SER A 137 7.08 3.02 -25.64
C SER A 137 8.26 2.04 -25.40
N ILE A 138 8.28 1.38 -24.24
CA ILE A 138 9.30 0.37 -23.87
C ILE A 138 8.62 -0.92 -23.42
N SER A 139 9.33 -2.05 -23.41
CA SER A 139 8.76 -3.33 -22.93
C SER A 139 8.40 -3.25 -21.44
N ASP A 140 7.37 -3.98 -21.05
CA ASP A 140 6.96 -4.18 -19.65
C ASP A 140 8.08 -4.80 -18.79
N HIS A 141 8.87 -5.72 -19.34
CA HIS A 141 10.08 -6.23 -18.69
C HIS A 141 11.09 -5.12 -18.38
N THR A 142 11.27 -4.16 -19.28
CA THR A 142 12.15 -3.02 -19.01
C THR A 142 11.55 -2.06 -17.99
N VAL A 143 10.23 -1.83 -18.02
CA VAL A 143 9.53 -1.07 -16.97
C VAL A 143 9.80 -1.71 -15.60
N GLN A 144 9.62 -3.03 -15.49
CA GLN A 144 9.86 -3.76 -14.24
C GLN A 144 11.31 -3.60 -13.77
N ARG A 145 12.30 -3.75 -14.66
CA ARG A 145 13.73 -3.56 -14.31
C ARG A 145 14.03 -2.14 -13.81
N VAL A 146 13.42 -1.12 -14.41
CA VAL A 146 13.58 0.28 -13.94
C VAL A 146 12.99 0.43 -12.54
N ILE A 147 11.80 -0.14 -12.28
CA ILE A 147 11.17 -0.13 -10.96
C ILE A 147 12.03 -0.88 -9.92
N ASP A 148 12.53 -2.06 -10.26
CA ASP A 148 13.32 -2.91 -9.37
C ASP A 148 14.65 -2.24 -8.99
N GLY A 149 15.26 -1.50 -9.91
CA GLY A 149 16.48 -0.73 -9.65
C GLY A 149 16.33 0.28 -8.50
N ILE A 150 15.13 0.83 -8.30
CA ILE A 150 14.83 1.78 -7.22
C ILE A 150 14.39 1.07 -5.95
N GLY A 151 13.89 -0.17 -6.06
CA GLY A 151 13.45 -0.96 -4.92
C GLY A 151 14.53 -1.19 -3.87
N GLY A 152 15.81 -1.11 -4.26
CA GLY A 152 16.96 -1.11 -3.35
C GLY A 152 16.96 0.09 -2.41
N ASP A 153 16.77 1.30 -2.95
CA ASP A 153 16.81 2.57 -2.22
C ASP A 153 15.57 2.79 -1.33
N LEU A 154 14.51 1.99 -1.53
CA LEU A 154 13.28 2.04 -0.75
C LEU A 154 13.28 1.09 0.46
N LYS A 155 14.39 0.41 0.75
CA LYS A 155 14.51 -0.41 1.97
C LYS A 155 14.58 0.49 3.19
N ALA A 156 13.77 0.20 4.22
CA ALA A 156 13.94 0.85 5.51
C ALA A 156 15.32 0.48 6.04
N ASN A 157 16.10 1.48 6.43
CA ASN A 157 17.41 1.24 7.00
C ASN A 157 17.25 0.95 8.50
N SER A 158 18.01 -0.01 9.04
CA SER A 158 18.00 -0.30 10.48
C SER A 158 18.50 0.86 11.34
N PHE A 159 19.14 1.86 10.70
CA PHE A 159 19.55 3.12 11.30
C PHE A 159 18.47 4.20 11.26
N ASP A 160 17.40 4.03 10.49
CA ASP A 160 16.31 4.99 10.42
C ASP A 160 15.55 5.05 11.75
N PRO A 161 15.06 6.22 12.16
CA PRO A 161 14.28 6.34 13.37
C PRO A 161 12.91 5.66 13.23
N LEU A 162 12.61 4.76 14.16
CA LEU A 162 11.24 4.24 14.31
C LEU A 162 10.29 5.35 14.83
N PRO A 163 9.06 5.42 14.32
CA PRO A 163 8.06 6.38 14.79
C PRO A 163 7.68 6.16 16.27
N GLU A 164 7.24 7.23 16.94
CA GLU A 164 6.77 7.14 18.33
C GLU A 164 5.47 6.31 18.45
N HIS A 165 4.61 6.35 17.43
CA HIS A 165 3.34 5.63 17.41
C HIS A 165 3.28 4.78 16.16
N ILE A 166 3.24 3.47 16.34
CA ILE A 166 3.25 2.52 15.23
C ILE A 166 1.91 1.77 15.22
N ALA A 167 1.39 1.48 14.02
CA ALA A 167 0.27 0.57 13.86
C ALA A 167 0.72 -0.69 13.11
N PHE A 168 0.34 -1.86 13.60
CA PHE A 168 0.63 -3.17 13.04
C PHE A 168 -0.63 -3.74 12.39
N ASP A 169 -0.48 -4.27 11.18
CA ASP A 169 -1.53 -5.02 10.49
C ASP A 169 -0.91 -5.97 9.46
N GLU A 170 -1.76 -6.71 8.76
CA GLU A 170 -1.38 -7.73 7.81
C GLU A 170 -2.27 -7.73 6.56
N PHE A 171 -1.71 -8.21 5.45
CA PHE A 171 -2.49 -8.41 4.23
C PHE A 171 -2.07 -9.69 3.50
N LYS A 172 -3.00 -10.23 2.71
CA LYS A 172 -2.77 -11.47 1.97
C LYS A 172 -1.59 -11.35 1.00
N SER A 173 -0.65 -12.27 1.13
CA SER A 173 0.56 -12.31 0.31
C SER A 173 0.30 -12.69 -1.14
N VAL A 174 1.36 -12.69 -1.94
CA VAL A 174 1.35 -13.12 -3.34
C VAL A 174 1.16 -14.63 -3.45
N LYS A 175 0.67 -15.12 -4.60
CA LYS A 175 0.33 -16.56 -4.77
C LYS A 175 1.51 -17.50 -4.53
N ASN A 176 2.74 -17.02 -4.75
CA ASN A 176 3.97 -17.83 -4.68
C ASN A 176 4.85 -17.42 -3.48
N ALA A 177 4.28 -16.79 -2.45
CA ALA A 177 5.04 -16.45 -1.25
C ALA A 177 5.16 -17.65 -0.31
N GLU A 178 6.27 -17.73 0.42
CA GLU A 178 6.48 -18.72 1.49
C GLU A 178 5.45 -18.58 2.63
N GLY A 179 4.95 -17.36 2.86
CA GLY A 179 3.92 -17.05 3.85
C GLY A 179 2.60 -16.57 3.21
N ASN A 180 1.46 -16.95 3.80
CA ASN A 180 0.14 -16.54 3.33
C ASN A 180 -0.17 -15.05 3.59
N MET A 181 0.54 -14.42 4.53
CA MET A 181 0.27 -13.06 5.02
C MET A 181 1.58 -12.27 5.13
N ASN A 182 1.58 -11.07 4.58
CA ASN A 182 2.64 -10.10 4.75
C ASN A 182 2.31 -9.21 5.95
N PHE A 183 3.33 -8.81 6.69
CA PHE A 183 3.23 -7.85 7.77
C PHE A 183 3.48 -6.44 7.23
N VAL A 184 2.72 -5.47 7.70
CA VAL A 184 2.94 -4.06 7.41
C VAL A 184 2.82 -3.25 8.68
N PHE A 185 3.68 -2.25 8.80
CA PHE A 185 3.57 -1.29 9.87
C PHE A 185 3.81 0.13 9.38
N ILE A 186 3.06 1.04 9.97
CA ILE A 186 3.03 2.45 9.59
C ILE A 186 3.27 3.33 10.81
N ASP A 187 3.73 4.55 10.57
CA ASP A 187 3.58 5.61 11.55
C ASP A 187 2.09 5.96 11.68
N ASN A 188 1.52 5.75 12.86
CA ASN A 188 0.10 5.97 13.10
C ASN A 188 -0.28 7.46 12.99
N ARG A 189 0.67 8.40 13.16
CA ARG A 189 0.40 9.86 13.06
C ARG A 189 0.48 10.41 11.65
N SER A 190 1.40 9.94 10.83
CA SER A 190 1.56 10.42 9.45
C SER A 190 0.88 9.50 8.44
N SER A 191 0.53 8.27 8.79
CA SER A 191 0.11 7.22 7.85
C SER A 191 1.19 6.79 6.84
N GLN A 192 2.47 7.15 7.08
CA GLN A 192 3.58 6.70 6.24
C GLN A 192 3.85 5.21 6.53
N ILE A 193 4.04 4.41 5.48
CA ILE A 193 4.60 3.06 5.65
C ILE A 193 6.02 3.21 6.13
N VAL A 194 6.33 2.55 7.25
CA VAL A 194 7.72 2.37 7.69
C VAL A 194 8.32 1.21 6.90
N ASP A 195 7.70 0.03 6.97
CA ASP A 195 8.11 -1.12 6.16
C ASP A 195 7.01 -2.17 5.97
N ILE A 196 7.27 -3.10 5.05
CA ILE A 196 6.46 -4.28 4.74
C ILE A 196 7.38 -5.49 4.71
N LEU A 197 7.00 -6.53 5.46
CA LEU A 197 7.73 -7.80 5.56
C LEU A 197 6.93 -8.93 4.93
N SER A 198 7.63 -9.91 4.37
CA SER A 198 7.01 -11.07 3.69
C SER A 198 6.35 -12.05 4.65
N ASP A 199 6.63 -11.94 5.94
CA ASP A 199 6.18 -12.86 6.96
C ASP A 199 5.81 -12.14 8.25
N ARG A 200 4.70 -12.57 8.84
CA ARG A 200 4.16 -12.08 10.11
C ARG A 200 4.54 -12.92 11.33
N ARG A 201 5.18 -14.07 11.14
CA ARG A 201 5.51 -14.99 12.24
C ARG A 201 6.48 -14.36 13.23
N LYS A 202 6.30 -14.68 14.51
CA LYS A 202 7.06 -14.14 15.64
C LYS A 202 8.58 -14.10 15.40
N ASN A 203 9.17 -15.20 14.95
CA ASN A 203 10.63 -15.29 14.77
C ASN A 203 11.15 -14.32 13.70
N HIS A 204 10.42 -14.18 12.59
CA HIS A 204 10.77 -13.26 11.52
C HIS A 204 10.69 -11.80 11.99
N LEU A 205 9.60 -11.44 12.68
CA LEU A 205 9.43 -10.10 13.23
C LEU A 205 10.49 -9.79 14.30
N ARG A 206 10.85 -10.75 15.14
CA ARG A 206 11.92 -10.60 16.14
C ARG A 206 13.25 -10.29 15.48
N ASN A 207 13.65 -11.08 14.48
CA ASN A 207 14.92 -10.88 13.78
C ASN A 207 14.96 -9.50 13.10
N TYR A 208 13.86 -9.10 12.46
CA TYR A 208 13.75 -7.78 11.83
C TYR A 208 13.90 -6.63 12.85
N PHE A 209 13.12 -6.64 13.93
CA PHE A 209 13.15 -5.54 14.89
C PHE A 209 14.41 -5.52 15.76
N LEU A 210 15.06 -6.67 15.99
CA LEU A 210 16.35 -6.73 16.70
C LEU A 210 17.49 -6.04 15.93
N ALA A 211 17.38 -5.90 14.61
CA ALA A 211 18.33 -5.13 13.82
C ALA A 211 18.34 -3.63 14.18
N TYR A 212 17.24 -3.11 14.75
CA TYR A 212 17.20 -1.73 15.24
C TYR A 212 17.87 -1.61 16.62
N PRO A 213 18.74 -0.60 16.83
CA PRO A 213 19.35 -0.34 18.12
C PRO A 213 18.31 -0.20 19.24
N LEU A 214 18.67 -0.62 20.46
CA LEU A 214 17.76 -0.55 21.61
C LEU A 214 17.24 0.87 21.85
N LYS A 215 18.11 1.88 21.71
CA LYS A 215 17.75 3.31 21.83
C LYS A 215 16.63 3.70 20.87
N THR A 216 16.65 3.19 19.63
CA THR A 216 15.59 3.44 18.64
C THR A 216 14.28 2.79 19.07
N ARG A 217 14.34 1.53 19.55
CA ARG A 217 13.16 0.79 20.00
C ARG A 217 12.52 1.39 21.26
N GLN A 218 13.32 1.95 22.16
CA GLN A 218 12.84 2.62 23.38
C GLN A 218 12.06 3.92 23.10
N ARG A 219 12.22 4.54 21.92
CA ARG A 219 11.45 5.74 21.54
C ARG A 219 10.00 5.45 21.15
N VAL A 220 9.68 4.20 20.82
CA VAL A 220 8.30 3.81 20.49
C VAL A 220 7.46 3.88 21.77
N LYS A 221 6.46 4.77 21.77
CA LYS A 221 5.56 5.04 22.90
C LYS A 221 4.31 4.17 22.86
N THR A 222 3.79 3.87 21.66
CA THR A 222 2.59 3.03 21.53
C THR A 222 2.65 2.16 20.28
N VAL A 223 2.03 0.97 20.37
CA VAL A 223 1.76 0.12 19.21
C VAL A 223 0.27 -0.23 19.17
N THR A 224 -0.42 0.19 18.11
CA THR A 224 -1.81 -0.20 17.83
C THR A 224 -1.82 -1.50 17.01
N MET A 225 -2.62 -2.48 17.43
CA MET A 225 -2.67 -3.80 16.79
C MET A 225 -4.00 -4.53 17.08
N ASP A 226 -4.25 -5.63 16.36
CA ASP A 226 -5.29 -6.61 16.71
C ASP A 226 -4.89 -7.43 17.96
N MET A 227 -5.82 -8.22 18.50
CA MET A 227 -5.66 -9.12 19.64
C MET A 227 -4.79 -10.36 19.34
N TYR A 228 -3.92 -10.31 18.32
CA TYR A 228 -3.07 -11.42 17.93
C TYR A 228 -1.89 -11.59 18.90
N THR A 229 -1.94 -12.62 19.74
CA THR A 229 -0.97 -12.87 20.82
C THR A 229 0.50 -12.79 20.40
N PRO A 230 0.93 -13.36 19.25
CA PRO A 230 2.32 -13.27 18.83
C PRO A 230 2.81 -11.83 18.61
N TYR A 231 1.97 -10.90 18.17
CA TYR A 231 2.35 -9.48 18.07
C TYR A 231 2.53 -8.85 19.44
N MET A 232 1.65 -9.15 20.40
CA MET A 232 1.79 -8.66 21.76
C MET A 232 3.10 -9.13 22.39
N GLU A 233 3.45 -10.40 22.23
CA GLU A 233 4.70 -10.97 22.73
C GLU A 233 5.93 -10.32 22.08
N VAL A 234 5.88 -10.07 20.77
CA VAL A 234 6.94 -9.33 20.05
C VAL A 234 7.07 -7.93 20.64
N VAL A 235 5.97 -7.22 20.85
CA VAL A 235 6.01 -5.84 21.31
C VAL A 235 6.51 -5.73 22.74
N GLN A 236 6.00 -6.57 23.64
CA GLN A 236 6.46 -6.61 25.03
C GLN A 236 7.96 -6.95 25.13
N ALA A 237 8.47 -7.83 24.26
CA ALA A 237 9.87 -8.21 24.30
C ALA A 237 10.82 -7.18 23.67
N LEU A 238 10.37 -6.45 22.64
CA LEU A 238 11.27 -5.62 21.81
C LEU A 238 11.10 -4.11 22.02
N PHE A 239 9.93 -3.64 22.47
CA PHE A 239 9.62 -2.23 22.70
C PHE A 239 9.26 -1.99 24.17
N PRO A 240 10.25 -1.87 25.07
CA PRO A 240 10.02 -1.89 26.51
C PRO A 240 9.13 -0.74 27.02
N ASN A 241 9.17 0.42 26.35
CA ASN A 241 8.39 1.59 26.74
C ASN A 241 7.01 1.67 26.05
N ALA A 242 6.74 0.79 25.09
CA ALA A 242 5.56 0.90 24.25
C ALA A 242 4.31 0.36 24.95
N LYS A 243 3.23 1.14 24.92
CA LYS A 243 1.90 0.69 25.34
C LYS A 243 1.19 0.05 24.15
N ILE A 244 0.71 -1.18 24.35
CA ILE A 244 -0.12 -1.88 23.36
C ILE A 244 -1.54 -1.33 23.43
N ILE A 245 -2.07 -0.91 22.28
CA ILE A 245 -3.42 -0.43 22.08
C ILE A 245 -4.14 -1.48 21.22
N ILE A 246 -5.26 -2.00 21.72
CA ILE A 246 -6.09 -2.93 20.95
C ILE A 246 -7.01 -2.15 20.03
N ASP A 247 -7.04 -2.50 18.75
CA ASP A 247 -7.92 -1.82 17.82
C ASP A 247 -9.41 -2.09 18.11
N ARG A 248 -10.20 -1.01 18.11
CA ARG A 248 -11.62 -1.03 18.49
C ARG A 248 -12.46 -1.85 17.54
N PHE A 249 -12.14 -1.79 16.25
CA PHE A 249 -12.86 -2.54 15.23
C PHE A 249 -12.85 -4.03 15.55
N HIS A 250 -11.71 -4.59 15.96
CA HIS A 250 -11.62 -6.01 16.29
C HIS A 250 -12.37 -6.39 17.57
N LEU A 251 -12.49 -5.49 18.56
CA LEU A 251 -13.35 -5.69 19.73
C LEU A 251 -14.83 -5.76 19.30
N VAL A 252 -15.30 -4.78 18.53
CA VAL A 252 -16.68 -4.74 18.01
C VAL A 252 -16.96 -5.93 17.10
N GLN A 253 -16.01 -6.30 16.23
CA GLN A 253 -16.12 -7.43 15.32
C GLN A 253 -16.24 -8.75 16.08
N ALA A 254 -15.47 -8.95 17.16
CA ALA A 254 -15.56 -10.15 17.99
C ALA A 254 -16.95 -10.29 18.63
N LEU A 255 -17.50 -9.20 19.17
CA LEU A 255 -18.85 -9.16 19.74
C LEU A 255 -19.93 -9.45 18.69
N ASN A 256 -19.90 -8.74 17.56
CA ASN A 256 -20.87 -8.89 16.47
C ASN A 256 -20.87 -10.30 15.88
N ARG A 257 -19.69 -10.93 15.77
CA ARG A 257 -19.56 -12.29 15.25
C ARG A 257 -20.29 -13.29 16.14
N GLU A 258 -20.13 -13.20 17.46
CA GLU A 258 -20.80 -14.12 18.38
C GLU A 258 -22.30 -13.84 18.50
N LEU A 259 -22.73 -12.57 18.48
CA LEU A 259 -24.14 -12.21 18.41
C LEU A 259 -24.81 -12.78 17.14
N ASN A 260 -24.18 -12.62 15.97
CA ASN A 260 -24.72 -13.13 14.73
C ASN A 260 -24.76 -14.68 14.71
N LYS A 261 -23.75 -15.35 15.29
CA LYS A 261 -23.79 -16.82 15.44
C LYS A 261 -24.96 -17.27 16.30
N LEU A 262 -25.19 -16.61 17.43
CA LEU A 262 -26.34 -16.91 18.30
C LEU A 262 -27.66 -16.68 17.56
N ARG A 263 -27.79 -15.55 16.85
CA ARG A 263 -28.95 -15.27 16.01
C ARG A 263 -29.17 -16.36 14.96
N VAL A 264 -28.11 -16.85 14.29
CA VAL A 264 -28.21 -17.96 13.33
C VAL A 264 -28.66 -19.25 14.01
N ALA A 265 -28.17 -19.55 15.21
CA ALA A 265 -28.59 -20.72 15.97
C ALA A 265 -30.09 -20.67 16.28
N VAL A 266 -30.56 -19.54 16.86
CA VAL A 266 -31.98 -19.30 17.16
C VAL A 266 -32.83 -19.31 15.89
N MET A 267 -32.36 -18.68 14.80
CA MET A 267 -33.02 -18.72 13.50
C MET A 267 -33.26 -20.16 13.07
N ASN A 268 -32.25 -21.03 13.17
CA ASN A 268 -32.35 -22.42 12.72
C ASN A 268 -33.28 -23.29 13.57
N GLU A 269 -33.57 -22.93 14.83
CA GLU A 269 -34.58 -23.60 15.66
C GLU A 269 -35.98 -23.52 15.01
N PHE A 270 -36.26 -22.42 14.29
CA PHE A 270 -37.54 -22.20 13.61
C PHE A 270 -37.58 -22.74 12.17
N ARG A 271 -36.52 -23.38 11.66
CA ARG A 271 -36.43 -23.77 10.24
C ARG A 271 -37.58 -24.66 9.77
N ASN A 272 -37.98 -25.64 10.59
CA ASN A 272 -39.09 -26.53 10.30
C ASN A 272 -40.37 -26.15 11.07
N PRO A 273 -40.32 -25.80 12.38
CA PRO A 273 -41.54 -25.52 13.14
C PRO A 273 -42.27 -24.24 12.74
N ASP A 274 -41.54 -23.18 12.38
CA ASP A 274 -42.13 -21.90 11.95
C ASP A 274 -41.25 -21.24 10.88
N HIS A 275 -41.44 -21.70 9.64
CA HIS A 275 -40.67 -21.21 8.51
C HIS A 275 -40.93 -19.71 8.23
N ARG A 276 -42.07 -19.15 8.66
CA ARG A 276 -42.34 -17.71 8.53
C ARG A 276 -41.42 -16.92 9.46
N LEU A 277 -41.29 -17.34 10.72
CA LEU A 277 -40.38 -16.73 11.68
C LEU A 277 -38.91 -16.91 11.29
N TYR A 278 -38.52 -18.10 10.79
CA TYR A 278 -37.20 -18.34 10.20
C TYR A 278 -36.86 -17.30 9.12
N ASN A 279 -37.79 -17.04 8.20
CA ASN A 279 -37.60 -16.06 7.13
C ASN A 279 -37.44 -14.63 7.67
N LYS A 280 -38.16 -14.25 8.74
CA LYS A 280 -37.99 -12.93 9.39
C LYS A 280 -36.57 -12.78 9.93
N TYR A 281 -36.08 -13.76 10.70
CA TYR A 281 -34.70 -13.75 11.21
C TYR A 281 -33.65 -13.72 10.10
N LYS A 282 -33.89 -14.42 8.99
CA LYS A 282 -32.98 -14.49 7.86
C LYS A 282 -32.93 -13.17 7.08
N ASN A 283 -34.07 -12.56 6.78
CA ASN A 283 -34.12 -11.34 5.97
C ASN A 283 -33.68 -10.10 6.76
N TYR A 284 -34.08 -9.97 8.02
CA TYR A 284 -33.78 -8.80 8.84
C TYR A 284 -32.52 -8.94 9.71
N TRP A 285 -31.64 -9.89 9.38
CA TRP A 285 -30.45 -10.21 10.18
C TRP A 285 -29.53 -9.01 10.43
N ARG A 286 -29.46 -8.07 9.48
CA ARG A 286 -28.61 -6.87 9.58
C ARG A 286 -29.05 -5.95 10.72
N LEU A 287 -30.36 -5.86 10.99
CA LEU A 287 -30.90 -4.99 12.03
C LEU A 287 -30.37 -5.35 13.42
N PHE A 288 -30.09 -6.63 13.68
CA PHE A 288 -29.47 -7.07 14.94
C PHE A 288 -28.06 -6.51 15.17
N LEU A 289 -27.36 -6.13 14.10
CA LEU A 289 -26.00 -5.60 14.18
C LEU A 289 -25.96 -4.07 14.01
N THR A 290 -27.01 -3.45 13.51
CA THR A 290 -27.15 -1.99 13.40
C THR A 290 -27.10 -1.35 14.79
N PRO A 291 -26.31 -0.28 15.01
CA PRO A 291 -26.34 0.48 16.27
C PRO A 291 -27.77 0.89 16.64
N ARG A 292 -28.14 0.84 17.93
CA ARG A 292 -29.52 1.08 18.36
C ARG A 292 -30.04 2.47 17.96
N GLU A 293 -29.19 3.48 18.03
CA GLU A 293 -29.47 4.86 17.60
C GLU A 293 -29.83 4.99 16.11
N ASN A 294 -29.42 4.03 15.28
CA ASN A 294 -29.70 4.00 13.84
C ASN A 294 -30.92 3.14 13.48
N LEU A 295 -31.59 2.55 14.48
CA LEU A 295 -32.87 1.90 14.27
C LEU A 295 -33.97 2.95 14.36
N ASP A 296 -34.76 3.06 13.29
CA ASP A 296 -35.96 3.88 13.29
C ASP A 296 -37.01 3.27 14.23
N THR A 297 -37.46 4.10 15.18
CA THR A 297 -38.50 3.80 16.18
C THR A 297 -39.75 4.66 16.00
N TRP A 298 -39.73 5.61 15.06
CA TRP A 298 -40.79 6.63 14.93
C TRP A 298 -41.64 6.44 13.67
N HIS A 299 -41.05 6.07 12.53
CA HIS A 299 -41.80 6.00 11.27
C HIS A 299 -42.26 4.57 10.95
N TYR A 300 -43.56 4.35 11.09
CA TYR A 300 -44.20 3.07 10.80
C TYR A 300 -44.47 2.92 9.31
N GLN A 301 -44.01 1.81 8.73
CA GLN A 301 -44.14 1.49 7.31
C GLN A 301 -44.40 -0.02 7.11
N PRO A 302 -44.95 -0.44 5.95
CA PRO A 302 -45.19 -1.84 5.68
C PRO A 302 -43.87 -2.57 5.38
N PHE A 303 -43.71 -3.78 5.91
CA PHE A 303 -42.57 -4.65 5.65
C PHE A 303 -43.04 -5.98 5.09
N LYS A 304 -42.39 -6.47 4.02
CA LYS A 304 -42.82 -7.66 3.25
C LYS A 304 -43.18 -8.91 4.07
N LEU A 305 -42.54 -9.13 5.22
CA LEU A 305 -42.78 -10.30 6.07
C LEU A 305 -43.66 -10.02 7.31
N PHE A 306 -44.24 -8.82 7.42
CA PHE A 306 -45.05 -8.39 8.53
C PHE A 306 -46.42 -7.94 8.03
N ASP A 307 -47.48 -8.44 8.66
CA ASP A 307 -48.87 -8.15 8.28
C ASP A 307 -49.39 -6.82 8.86
N TRP A 308 -48.53 -6.07 9.56
CA TRP A 308 -48.83 -4.79 10.19
C TRP A 308 -47.74 -3.77 9.88
N LEU A 309 -48.07 -2.49 10.02
CA LEU A 309 -47.10 -1.40 9.94
C LEU A 309 -46.15 -1.50 11.14
N THR A 310 -44.86 -1.45 10.89
CA THR A 310 -43.82 -1.50 11.93
C THR A 310 -42.64 -0.62 11.51
N ASN A 311 -41.61 -0.55 12.32
CA ASN A 311 -40.37 0.14 12.04
C ASN A 311 -39.18 -0.79 12.34
N THR A 312 -37.96 -0.36 12.04
CA THR A 312 -36.80 -1.26 12.20
C THR A 312 -36.52 -1.62 13.66
N GLY A 313 -36.81 -0.72 14.62
CA GLY A 313 -36.72 -1.01 16.05
C GLY A 313 -37.74 -2.06 16.49
N GLY A 314 -39.01 -1.89 16.09
CA GLY A 314 -40.10 -2.81 16.39
C GLY A 314 -39.91 -4.20 15.78
N ILE A 315 -39.29 -4.30 14.59
CA ILE A 315 -38.89 -5.59 14.02
C ILE A 315 -37.87 -6.30 14.92
N VAL A 316 -36.84 -5.59 15.37
CA VAL A 316 -35.80 -6.16 16.24
C VAL A 316 -36.41 -6.58 17.56
N GLU A 317 -37.22 -5.73 18.19
CA GLU A 317 -37.90 -6.03 19.46
C GLU A 317 -38.80 -7.27 19.35
N TYR A 318 -39.68 -7.31 18.33
CA TYR A 318 -40.55 -8.47 18.07
C TYR A 318 -39.77 -9.78 17.94
N LEU A 319 -38.62 -9.76 17.27
CA LEU A 319 -37.81 -10.95 17.10
C LEU A 319 -37.05 -11.32 18.37
N LEU A 320 -36.47 -10.34 19.08
CA LEU A 320 -35.79 -10.59 20.35
C LEU A 320 -36.73 -11.19 21.40
N ASP A 321 -38.00 -10.79 21.41
CA ASP A 321 -39.01 -11.35 22.32
C ASP A 321 -39.28 -12.84 22.13
N LYS A 322 -38.93 -13.40 20.96
CA LYS A 322 -39.07 -14.85 20.70
C LYS A 322 -37.97 -15.68 21.38
N ASN A 323 -36.89 -15.07 21.86
CA ASN A 323 -35.80 -15.79 22.51
C ASN A 323 -35.09 -14.92 23.58
N GLN A 324 -35.33 -15.23 24.85
CA GLN A 324 -34.78 -14.50 26.00
C GLN A 324 -33.25 -14.47 26.02
N MET A 325 -32.58 -15.56 25.62
CA MET A 325 -31.12 -15.62 25.59
C MET A 325 -30.54 -14.70 24.50
N LEU A 326 -31.20 -14.63 23.34
CA LEU A 326 -30.83 -13.71 22.26
C LEU A 326 -31.07 -12.25 22.69
N LYS A 327 -32.20 -11.95 23.34
CA LYS A 327 -32.50 -10.61 23.89
C LYS A 327 -31.45 -10.15 24.90
N ALA A 328 -31.12 -10.97 25.89
CA ALA A 328 -30.09 -10.66 26.87
C ALA A 328 -28.71 -10.46 26.23
N SER A 329 -28.33 -11.34 25.28
CA SER A 329 -27.05 -11.26 24.58
C SER A 329 -26.97 -10.03 23.67
N TYR A 330 -28.06 -9.68 22.98
CA TYR A 330 -28.18 -8.47 22.17
C TYR A 330 -27.98 -7.23 23.04
N ASN A 331 -28.67 -7.16 24.19
CA ASN A 331 -28.56 -6.03 25.10
C ASN A 331 -27.12 -5.84 25.58
N LEU A 332 -26.49 -6.89 26.10
CA LEU A 332 -25.11 -6.84 26.55
C LEU A 332 -24.13 -6.42 25.44
N VAL A 333 -24.24 -7.02 24.25
CA VAL A 333 -23.35 -6.72 23.13
C VAL A 333 -23.47 -5.27 22.69
N HIS A 334 -24.70 -4.75 22.57
CA HIS A 334 -24.91 -3.36 22.19
C HIS A 334 -24.45 -2.39 23.26
N THR A 335 -24.68 -2.66 24.55
CA THR A 335 -24.17 -1.81 25.63
C THR A 335 -22.64 -1.77 25.67
N LEU A 336 -21.96 -2.89 25.41
CA LEU A 336 -20.49 -2.89 25.28
C LEU A 336 -20.02 -2.10 24.05
N ARG A 337 -20.77 -2.12 22.96
CA ARG A 337 -20.45 -1.33 21.75
C ARG A 337 -20.68 0.16 21.97
N GLU A 338 -21.79 0.53 22.60
CA GLU A 338 -22.11 1.90 23.02
C GLU A 338 -20.99 2.44 23.92
N ALA A 339 -20.55 1.67 24.92
CA ALA A 339 -19.43 2.05 25.78
C ALA A 339 -18.12 2.27 24.99
N LEU A 340 -17.82 1.41 23.99
CA LEU A 340 -16.65 1.60 23.11
C LEU A 340 -16.76 2.84 22.21
N GLN A 341 -17.98 3.18 21.76
CA GLN A 341 -18.26 4.34 20.93
C GLN A 341 -18.14 5.64 21.73
N GLU A 342 -18.79 5.70 22.90
CA GLU A 342 -18.77 6.85 23.81
C GLU A 342 -17.48 6.97 24.62
N ASN A 343 -16.56 6.03 24.45
CA ASN A 343 -15.28 5.98 25.15
C ASN A 343 -15.44 5.88 26.69
N ASP A 344 -16.50 5.21 27.14
CA ASP A 344 -16.81 4.98 28.54
C ASP A 344 -16.21 3.65 29.02
N TYR A 345 -15.04 3.73 29.65
CA TYR A 345 -14.33 2.56 30.13
C TYR A 345 -15.00 1.93 31.36
N GLU A 346 -15.61 2.73 32.23
CA GLU A 346 -16.22 2.28 33.48
C GLU A 346 -17.46 1.44 33.19
N VAL A 347 -18.32 1.91 32.29
CA VAL A 347 -19.47 1.13 31.82
C VAL A 347 -19.00 -0.16 31.15
N PHE A 348 -17.96 -0.10 30.32
CA PHE A 348 -17.42 -1.29 29.66
C PHE A 348 -16.95 -2.35 30.66
N LEU A 349 -16.20 -1.97 31.70
CA LEU A 349 -15.74 -2.90 32.74
C LEU A 349 -16.86 -3.43 33.61
N THR A 350 -17.82 -2.57 33.96
CA THR A 350 -18.99 -2.93 34.76
C THR A 350 -19.80 -4.01 34.04
N GLN A 351 -20.07 -3.82 32.75
CA GLN A 351 -20.79 -4.79 31.93
C GLN A 351 -20.04 -6.12 31.79
N ILE A 352 -18.71 -6.09 31.60
CA ILE A 352 -17.90 -7.33 31.58
C ILE A 352 -17.99 -8.05 32.94
N SER A 353 -17.97 -7.33 34.05
CA SER A 353 -18.02 -7.91 35.38
C SER A 353 -19.39 -8.53 35.68
N GLN A 354 -20.47 -7.80 35.40
CA GLN A 354 -21.85 -8.26 35.54
C GLN A 354 -22.15 -9.47 34.63
N SER A 355 -21.56 -9.52 33.43
CA SER A 355 -21.74 -10.63 32.49
C SER A 355 -21.30 -12.00 33.05
N LYS A 356 -20.44 -12.02 34.08
CA LYS A 356 -20.00 -13.25 34.73
C LYS A 356 -21.09 -13.91 35.58
N LEU A 357 -22.08 -13.12 36.02
CA LEU A 357 -23.19 -13.57 36.87
C LEU A 357 -24.38 -14.11 36.05
N VAL A 358 -24.38 -13.89 34.73
CA VAL A 358 -25.51 -14.22 33.85
C VAL A 358 -25.19 -15.42 32.96
N LYS A 359 -26.20 -16.23 32.67
CA LYS A 359 -26.08 -17.33 31.71
C LYS A 359 -25.97 -16.78 30.27
N LEU A 360 -24.77 -16.87 29.72
CA LEU A 360 -24.47 -16.45 28.34
C LEU A 360 -24.11 -17.63 27.43
N PRO A 361 -24.27 -17.48 26.10
CA PRO A 361 -23.76 -18.43 25.13
C PRO A 361 -22.24 -18.63 25.27
N ASN A 362 -21.79 -19.87 25.07
CA ASN A 362 -20.38 -20.23 25.24
C ASN A 362 -19.41 -19.39 24.38
N GLY A 363 -19.85 -19.03 23.16
CA GLY A 363 -19.08 -18.19 22.25
C GLY A 363 -18.86 -16.77 22.80
N LEU A 364 -19.93 -16.11 23.24
CA LEU A 364 -19.85 -14.78 23.84
C LEU A 364 -19.04 -14.79 25.14
N ARG A 365 -19.25 -15.79 26.01
CA ARG A 365 -18.46 -15.96 27.24
C ARG A 365 -16.95 -16.05 26.95
N ARG A 366 -16.56 -16.72 25.86
CA ARG A 366 -15.15 -16.82 25.43
C ARG A 366 -14.58 -15.45 25.06
N VAL A 367 -15.32 -14.65 24.30
CA VAL A 367 -14.91 -13.29 23.93
C VAL A 367 -14.72 -12.41 25.16
N LEU A 368 -15.67 -12.44 26.10
CA LEU A 368 -15.60 -11.63 27.32
C LEU A 368 -14.46 -12.07 28.26
N ARG A 369 -14.13 -13.37 28.29
CA ARG A 369 -12.92 -13.87 28.97
C ARG A 369 -11.65 -13.32 28.34
N THR A 370 -11.58 -13.27 27.00
CA THR A 370 -10.46 -12.63 26.29
C THR A 370 -10.36 -11.15 26.64
N PHE A 371 -11.49 -10.42 26.67
CA PHE A 371 -11.48 -9.00 27.04
C PHE A 371 -11.02 -8.79 28.49
N THR A 372 -11.44 -9.67 29.41
CA THR A 372 -10.95 -9.65 30.79
C THR A 372 -9.44 -9.88 30.84
N LYS A 373 -8.92 -10.87 30.11
CA LYS A 373 -7.48 -11.15 30.04
C LYS A 373 -6.69 -9.97 29.46
N LEU A 374 -7.24 -9.28 28.46
CA LEU A 374 -6.62 -8.15 27.78
C LEU A 374 -7.02 -6.79 28.38
N GLN A 375 -7.66 -6.76 29.55
CA GLN A 375 -8.24 -5.55 30.15
C GLN A 375 -7.25 -4.39 30.22
N ARG A 376 -5.99 -4.66 30.60
CA ARG A 376 -4.92 -3.66 30.65
C ARG A 376 -4.66 -3.00 29.29
N PHE A 377 -4.66 -3.78 28.21
CA PHE A 377 -4.42 -3.27 26.85
C PHE A 377 -5.66 -2.59 26.28
N ILE A 378 -6.85 -3.12 26.57
CA ILE A 378 -8.12 -2.48 26.22
C ILE A 378 -8.26 -1.13 26.93
N GLY A 379 -7.81 -0.99 28.18
CA GLY A 379 -7.76 0.31 28.87
C GLY A 379 -6.95 1.36 28.10
N ASN A 380 -5.87 0.96 27.41
CA ASN A 380 -5.13 1.86 26.52
C ASN A 380 -5.98 2.26 25.29
N THR A 381 -6.85 1.39 24.78
CA THR A 381 -7.79 1.72 23.69
C THR A 381 -8.74 2.87 24.07
N PHE A 382 -9.19 2.92 25.32
CA PHE A 382 -10.01 4.03 25.83
C PHE A 382 -9.19 5.29 26.10
N LYS A 383 -7.97 5.13 26.63
CA LYS A 383 -7.06 6.26 26.92
C LYS A 383 -6.56 6.96 25.65
N TYR A 384 -6.25 6.20 24.60
CA TYR A 384 -5.64 6.68 23.36
C TYR A 384 -6.64 6.65 22.20
N LYS A 385 -7.81 7.28 22.36
CA LYS A 385 -8.94 7.19 21.40
C LYS A 385 -8.63 7.58 19.95
N HIS A 386 -7.62 8.42 19.74
CA HIS A 386 -7.21 8.89 18.42
C HIS A 386 -6.24 7.95 17.68
N LEU A 387 -5.69 6.93 18.36
CA LEU A 387 -4.74 5.97 17.78
C LEU A 387 -5.46 4.66 17.43
N THR A 388 -5.95 4.57 16.20
CA THR A 388 -6.69 3.40 15.69
C THR A 388 -5.98 2.74 14.51
N ASN A 389 -6.37 1.52 14.13
CA ASN A 389 -5.86 0.89 12.91
C ASN A 389 -6.59 1.35 11.64
N GLY A 390 -7.52 2.32 11.70
CA GLY A 390 -8.27 2.75 10.52
C GLY A 390 -7.39 3.28 9.37
N ARG A 391 -6.25 3.91 9.72
CA ARG A 391 -5.26 4.39 8.73
C ARG A 391 -4.57 3.25 7.99
N ILE A 392 -4.15 2.22 8.72
CA ILE A 392 -3.50 1.04 8.12
C ILE A 392 -4.52 0.17 7.36
N GLU A 393 -5.78 0.13 7.79
CA GLU A 393 -6.87 -0.51 7.04
C GLU A 393 -7.12 0.19 5.70
N GLY A 394 -7.18 1.52 5.70
CA GLY A 394 -7.31 2.32 4.47
C GLY A 394 -6.16 2.06 3.50
N LEU A 395 -4.92 1.98 4.03
CA LEU A 395 -3.75 1.59 3.26
C LEU A 395 -3.87 0.15 2.71
N ASN A 396 -4.30 -0.81 3.53
CA ASN A 396 -4.50 -2.19 3.13
C ASN A 396 -5.54 -2.30 2.00
N ASN A 397 -6.58 -1.47 2.00
CA ASN A 397 -7.53 -1.40 0.90
C ASN A 397 -6.88 -0.87 -0.39
N LYS A 398 -6.00 0.14 -0.32
CA LYS A 398 -5.21 0.59 -1.48
C LYS A 398 -4.27 -0.50 -2.00
N ILE A 399 -3.59 -1.23 -1.11
CA ILE A 399 -2.74 -2.38 -1.46
C ILE A 399 -3.55 -3.46 -2.19
N LYS A 400 -4.77 -3.75 -1.73
CA LYS A 400 -5.69 -4.70 -2.40
C LYS A 400 -6.08 -4.20 -3.80
N VAL A 401 -6.34 -2.90 -3.97
CA VAL A 401 -6.66 -2.29 -5.28
C VAL A 401 -5.47 -2.41 -6.23
N LEU A 402 -4.26 -2.05 -5.78
CA LEU A 402 -3.03 -2.18 -6.57
C LEU A 402 -2.82 -3.63 -7.04
N LYS A 403 -3.00 -4.60 -6.13
CA LYS A 403 -2.93 -6.04 -6.46
C LYS A 403 -3.98 -6.45 -7.49
N ARG A 404 -5.20 -5.91 -7.41
CA ARG A 404 -6.29 -6.20 -8.36
C ARG A 404 -6.00 -5.63 -9.76
N ILE A 405 -5.53 -4.39 -9.83
CA ILE A 405 -5.14 -3.72 -11.08
C ILE A 405 -4.02 -4.51 -11.78
N ALA A 406 -3.06 -5.03 -11.01
CA ALA A 406 -1.96 -5.83 -11.54
C ALA A 406 -2.33 -7.29 -11.89
N TYR A 407 -3.58 -7.72 -11.68
CA TYR A 407 -3.99 -9.14 -11.78
C TYR A 407 -3.17 -10.09 -10.89
N GLY A 408 -2.66 -9.55 -9.78
CA GLY A 408 -1.79 -10.25 -8.85
C GLY A 408 -0.30 -10.12 -9.16
N TYR A 409 0.50 -10.27 -8.11
CA TYR A 409 1.96 -10.32 -8.21
C TYR A 409 2.45 -11.75 -7.97
N ARG A 410 3.60 -12.10 -8.56
CA ARG A 410 4.29 -13.39 -8.32
C ARG A 410 5.45 -13.26 -7.34
N ASN A 411 6.18 -12.16 -7.41
CA ASN A 411 7.35 -11.88 -6.56
C ASN A 411 6.99 -10.85 -5.48
N PHE A 412 7.32 -11.15 -4.23
CA PHE A 412 7.08 -10.27 -3.08
C PHE A 412 7.84 -8.94 -3.19
N GLN A 413 9.12 -8.96 -3.59
CA GLN A 413 9.96 -7.77 -3.67
C GLN A 413 9.41 -6.76 -4.70
N ASN A 414 8.93 -7.24 -5.85
CA ASN A 414 8.32 -6.38 -6.87
C ASN A 414 7.03 -5.77 -6.33
N PHE A 415 6.23 -6.55 -5.59
CA PHE A 415 5.01 -6.05 -4.96
C PHE A 415 5.31 -5.02 -3.87
N ARG A 416 6.25 -5.31 -2.97
CA ARG A 416 6.73 -4.40 -1.92
C ARG A 416 7.22 -3.09 -2.51
N THR A 417 8.11 -3.15 -3.51
CA THR A 417 8.64 -1.97 -4.22
C THR A 417 7.52 -1.13 -4.78
N ARG A 418 6.52 -1.78 -5.42
CA ARG A 418 5.37 -1.06 -5.96
C ARG A 418 4.54 -0.39 -4.88
N ILE A 419 4.26 -1.08 -3.77
CA ILE A 419 3.48 -0.50 -2.66
C ILE A 419 4.19 0.74 -2.10
N LEU A 420 5.51 0.66 -1.89
CA LEU A 420 6.30 1.77 -1.35
C LEU A 420 6.36 2.97 -2.30
N LEU A 421 6.55 2.73 -3.61
CA LEU A 421 6.51 3.78 -4.63
C LEU A 421 5.16 4.48 -4.67
N THR A 422 4.08 3.70 -4.62
CA THR A 422 2.73 4.25 -4.67
C THR A 422 2.36 5.00 -3.39
N ASN A 423 2.90 4.61 -2.22
CA ASN A 423 2.57 5.26 -0.96
C ASN A 423 3.36 6.55 -0.68
N LYS A 424 4.59 6.71 -1.21
CA LYS A 424 5.43 7.89 -0.94
C LYS A 424 4.87 9.23 -1.46
N LEU A 425 3.85 9.24 -2.33
CA LEU A 425 3.25 10.49 -2.87
C LEU A 425 1.90 10.88 -2.25
N TYR A 426 1.14 9.95 -1.66
CA TYR A 426 -0.18 10.31 -1.10
C TYR A 426 -0.12 11.18 0.17
N LEU A 427 1.08 11.45 0.67
CA LEU A 427 1.31 12.24 1.88
C LEU A 427 1.85 13.64 1.57
N ASN A 428 2.56 13.80 0.46
CA ASN A 428 2.99 15.12 -0.01
C ASN A 428 1.84 15.94 -0.61
N GLU A 429 0.72 15.31 -1.01
CA GLU A 429 -0.49 16.02 -1.44
C GLU A 429 -1.37 16.50 -0.25
N ARG A 430 -1.04 16.15 1.00
CA ARG A 430 -1.81 16.54 2.20
C ARG A 430 -1.08 17.45 3.19
N SER A 431 0.02 18.08 2.80
CA SER A 431 0.75 19.00 3.68
C SER A 431 1.21 20.29 2.98
N VAL A 432 0.24 21.14 2.63
CA VAL A 432 0.39 22.60 2.72
C VAL A 432 -0.93 23.20 3.19
N THR A 433 -1.25 23.04 4.47
CA THR A 433 -1.97 24.10 5.18
C THR A 433 -0.95 24.76 6.10
N PRO A 434 -0.58 26.02 5.86
CA PRO A 434 0.21 26.77 6.82
C PRO A 434 -0.61 26.84 8.12
N ALA A 435 0.00 26.47 9.23
CA ALA A 435 -0.58 26.73 10.53
C ALA A 435 -0.82 28.25 10.67
N ALA A 436 -2.06 28.62 11.00
CA ALA A 436 -2.39 29.90 11.60
C ALA A 436 -2.64 29.65 13.09
#